data_AF-A0AAE9GK76-F1
#
_entry.id   AF-A0AAE9GK76-F1
#
_cell.length_a   1.000
_cell.length_b   1.000
_cell.length_c   1.000
_cell.angle_alpha   90.00
_cell.angle_beta   90.00
_cell.angle_gamma   90.00
#
_symmetry.space_group_name_H-M   'P 1'
#
loop_
_entity.id
_entity.type
_entity.pdbx_description
1 polymer ?
#
loop_
_entity_poly.entity_id
_entity_poly.type
_entity_poly.pdbx_seq_one_letter_code
_entity_poly.pdbx_strand_id
1 'polypeptide(L)'
;MSKYLSNEIILLNSITAIFIFFLGLYVLYPNSKRKIQKYFGILCLLLGAWFQTFILREIVPSWSYNWLINWALIPSIPIPYYLFKITSSYDQHEPKVKKPRKTFHFLNFLLICFFSLHAFFLQTLRVSFNHNENFAFESSYIYKLLLIYSLCMVILSLVNLAFNVMRKKGRAKTNAVLLFLGLIPPIISVLVFIYIRPTLYGVFSGGYTAIGFLMGTFIWSIAIMNCDAFQLRKFLTDPKERVLTKITKPAFNFLYSIVDKKAWMSEVFSKNIHFMKLVLIKDTELKEDYDYSFMKRSSILARMFGNYIK
;
A
#
# COMPACT_ATOMS: atom_id res chain seq x y z
N MET A 1 -0.85 3.20 -34.20
CA MET A 1 0.05 3.21 -33.03
C MET A 1 1.33 2.46 -33.40
N SER A 2 2.52 3.07 -33.26
CA SER A 2 3.80 2.43 -33.65
C SER A 2 4.04 1.14 -32.85
N LYS A 3 4.45 0.05 -33.52
CA LYS A 3 4.77 -1.25 -32.88
C LYS A 3 5.78 -1.13 -31.73
N TYR A 4 6.68 -0.15 -31.79
CA TYR A 4 7.66 0.12 -30.72
C TYR A 4 7.01 0.66 -29.45
N LEU A 5 6.00 1.54 -29.56
CA LEU A 5 5.30 2.13 -28.41
C LEU A 5 4.46 1.08 -27.67
N SER A 6 3.91 0.10 -28.40
CA SER A 6 3.12 -0.99 -27.80
C SER A 6 3.98 -1.94 -26.97
N ASN A 7 5.21 -2.27 -27.43
CA ASN A 7 6.13 -3.15 -26.70
C ASN A 7 6.60 -2.57 -25.36
N GLU A 8 6.87 -1.26 -25.29
CA GLU A 8 7.26 -0.60 -24.05
C GLU A 8 6.12 -0.62 -23.02
N ILE A 9 4.89 -0.37 -23.46
CA ILE A 9 3.70 -0.39 -22.60
C ILE A 9 3.46 -1.80 -22.07
N ILE A 10 3.58 -2.82 -22.92
CA ILE A 10 3.47 -4.23 -22.52
C ILE A 10 4.51 -4.57 -21.47
N LEU A 11 5.78 -4.23 -21.70
CA LEU A 11 6.88 -4.51 -20.77
C LEU A 11 6.66 -3.82 -19.42
N LEU A 12 6.33 -2.52 -19.43
CA LEU A 12 6.08 -1.73 -18.23
C LEU A 12 4.93 -2.31 -17.40
N ASN A 13 3.79 -2.63 -18.03
CA ASN A 13 2.64 -3.20 -17.34
C ASN A 13 2.92 -4.62 -16.84
N SER A 14 3.72 -5.41 -17.56
CA SER A 14 4.13 -6.76 -17.14
C SER A 14 5.00 -6.70 -15.89
N ILE A 15 6.05 -5.89 -15.89
CA ILE A 15 6.92 -5.68 -14.72
C ILE A 15 6.11 -5.18 -13.53
N THR A 16 5.21 -4.23 -13.79
CA THR A 16 4.35 -3.65 -12.74
C THR A 16 3.41 -4.69 -12.14
N ALA A 17 2.72 -5.46 -12.96
CA ALA A 17 1.81 -6.49 -12.48
C ALA A 17 2.56 -7.55 -11.67
N ILE A 18 3.69 -8.06 -12.17
CA ILE A 18 4.52 -9.06 -11.48
C ILE A 18 4.99 -8.52 -10.12
N PHE A 19 5.50 -7.29 -10.09
CA PHE A 19 5.96 -6.65 -8.86
C PHE A 19 4.83 -6.52 -7.84
N ILE A 20 3.67 -5.99 -8.26
CA ILE A 20 2.52 -5.79 -7.37
C ILE A 20 1.98 -7.14 -6.88
N PHE A 21 1.91 -8.17 -7.72
CA PHE A 21 1.51 -9.52 -7.31
C PHE A 21 2.45 -10.12 -6.28
N PHE A 22 3.76 -10.07 -6.56
CA PHE A 22 4.78 -10.58 -5.65
C PHE A 22 4.70 -9.88 -4.28
N LEU A 23 4.54 -8.55 -4.30
CA LEU A 23 4.37 -7.76 -3.09
C LEU A 23 3.11 -8.15 -2.31
N GLY A 24 1.98 -8.32 -3.00
CA GLY A 24 0.71 -8.73 -2.39
C GLY A 24 0.81 -10.10 -1.72
N LEU A 25 1.37 -11.09 -2.42
CA LEU A 25 1.62 -12.44 -1.90
C LEU A 25 2.61 -12.41 -0.73
N TYR A 26 3.67 -11.62 -0.83
CA TYR A 26 4.67 -11.45 0.23
C TYR A 26 4.10 -10.84 1.51
N VAL A 27 3.16 -9.90 1.41
CA VAL A 27 2.47 -9.36 2.59
C VAL A 27 1.56 -10.42 3.23
N LEU A 28 0.87 -11.24 2.42
CA LEU A 28 -0.08 -12.25 2.88
C LEU A 28 0.59 -13.47 3.53
N TYR A 29 1.75 -13.91 3.04
CA TYR A 29 2.50 -15.07 3.53
C TYR A 29 3.40 -14.74 4.75
N PRO A 30 3.64 -15.66 5.72
CA PRO A 30 3.02 -16.98 5.93
C PRO A 30 1.65 -16.91 6.61
N ASN A 31 1.32 -15.81 7.28
CA ASN A 31 -0.04 -15.47 7.71
C ASN A 31 -0.05 -14.00 8.15
N SER A 32 -0.87 -13.18 7.48
CA SER A 32 -1.08 -11.79 7.87
C SER A 32 -1.88 -11.70 9.17
N LYS A 33 -1.23 -11.21 10.23
CA LYS A 33 -1.85 -11.12 11.57
C LYS A 33 -2.88 -10.00 11.65
N ARG A 34 -2.73 -8.95 10.83
CA ARG A 34 -3.61 -7.76 10.86
C ARG A 34 -4.53 -7.67 9.65
N LYS A 35 -5.72 -7.10 9.88
CA LYS A 35 -6.73 -6.83 8.84
C LYS A 35 -6.18 -5.91 7.73
N ILE A 36 -5.36 -4.92 8.09
CA ILE A 36 -4.77 -3.99 7.12
C ILE A 36 -3.86 -4.68 6.11
N GLN A 37 -3.07 -5.66 6.55
CA GLN A 37 -2.19 -6.45 5.68
C GLN A 37 -3.01 -7.33 4.72
N LYS A 38 -4.11 -7.93 5.21
CA LYS A 38 -5.05 -8.70 4.37
C LYS A 38 -5.67 -7.81 3.28
N TYR A 39 -6.18 -6.64 3.66
CA TYR A 39 -6.80 -5.72 2.71
C TYR A 39 -5.79 -5.17 1.70
N PHE A 40 -4.56 -4.88 2.12
CA PHE A 40 -3.49 -4.47 1.21
C PHE A 40 -3.05 -5.59 0.27
N GLY A 41 -2.88 -6.81 0.77
CA GLY A 41 -2.59 -7.97 -0.07
C GLY A 41 -3.66 -8.16 -1.15
N ILE A 42 -4.94 -8.11 -0.78
CA ILE A 42 -6.05 -8.20 -1.74
C ILE A 42 -6.03 -7.02 -2.73
N LEU A 43 -5.77 -5.79 -2.26
CA LEU A 43 -5.65 -4.62 -3.11
C LEU A 43 -4.54 -4.79 -4.16
N CYS A 44 -3.37 -5.32 -3.75
CA CYS A 44 -2.28 -5.64 -4.66
C CYS A 44 -2.71 -6.69 -5.69
N LEU A 45 -3.39 -7.76 -5.29
CA LEU A 45 -3.88 -8.76 -6.25
C LEU A 45 -4.86 -8.14 -7.27
N LEU A 46 -5.76 -7.27 -6.82
CA LEU A 46 -6.71 -6.56 -7.69
C LEU A 46 -6.01 -5.58 -8.64
N LEU A 47 -5.04 -4.82 -8.15
CA LEU A 47 -4.21 -3.91 -8.97
C LEU A 47 -3.39 -4.68 -10.00
N GLY A 48 -2.75 -5.78 -9.61
CA GLY A 48 -2.00 -6.65 -10.52
C GLY A 48 -2.90 -7.21 -11.62
N ALA A 49 -4.08 -7.71 -11.25
CA ALA A 49 -5.07 -8.21 -12.21
C ALA A 49 -5.57 -7.09 -13.14
N TRP A 50 -5.78 -5.88 -12.62
CA TRP A 50 -6.14 -4.73 -13.45
C TRP A 50 -5.02 -4.38 -14.45
N PHE A 51 -3.76 -4.36 -14.02
CA PHE A 51 -2.65 -4.06 -14.94
C PHE A 51 -2.46 -5.11 -16.04
N GLN A 52 -2.75 -6.38 -15.75
CA GLN A 52 -2.77 -7.43 -16.78
C GLN A 52 -3.78 -7.15 -17.90
N THR A 53 -4.89 -6.46 -17.60
CA THR A 53 -5.90 -6.15 -18.61
C THR A 53 -5.40 -5.14 -19.65
N PHE A 54 -4.47 -4.24 -19.28
CA PHE A 54 -3.81 -3.35 -20.23
C PHE A 54 -2.87 -4.11 -21.17
N ILE A 55 -2.19 -5.15 -20.67
CA ILE A 55 -1.35 -6.02 -21.50
C ILE A 55 -2.21 -6.75 -22.53
N LEU A 56 -3.32 -7.35 -22.08
CA LEU A 56 -4.24 -8.05 -22.97
C LEU A 56 -4.82 -7.11 -24.04
N ARG A 57 -5.01 -5.82 -23.73
CA ARG A 57 -5.54 -4.82 -24.68
C ARG A 57 -4.63 -4.56 -25.87
N GLU A 58 -3.32 -4.64 -25.66
CA GLU A 58 -2.35 -4.42 -26.72
C GLU A 58 -2.18 -5.65 -27.63
N ILE A 59 -2.48 -6.85 -27.11
CA ILE A 59 -2.28 -8.12 -27.82
C ILE A 59 -3.55 -8.55 -28.58
N VAL A 60 -4.72 -8.26 -28.03
CA VAL A 60 -5.97 -8.85 -28.47
C VAL A 60 -6.53 -8.13 -29.71
N PRO A 61 -6.99 -8.89 -30.73
CA PRO A 61 -7.54 -8.35 -31.98
C PRO A 61 -8.85 -7.55 -31.80
N SER A 62 -9.18 -6.74 -32.80
CA SER A 62 -10.12 -5.63 -32.65
C SER A 62 -11.59 -6.00 -32.38
N TRP A 63 -12.06 -7.11 -32.94
CA TRP A 63 -13.37 -7.71 -32.68
C TRP A 63 -13.66 -7.98 -31.19
N SER A 64 -12.63 -8.28 -30.39
CA SER A 64 -12.75 -8.57 -28.96
C SER A 64 -12.63 -7.33 -28.05
N TYR A 65 -12.43 -6.12 -28.59
CA TYR A 65 -12.22 -4.92 -27.76
C TYR A 65 -13.37 -4.62 -26.81
N ASN A 66 -14.62 -4.80 -27.25
CA ASN A 66 -15.77 -4.49 -26.39
C ASN A 66 -15.83 -5.41 -25.16
N TRP A 67 -15.53 -6.70 -25.35
CA TRP A 67 -15.41 -7.67 -24.26
C TRP A 67 -14.28 -7.28 -23.32
N LEU A 68 -13.12 -7.03 -23.92
CA LEU A 68 -11.91 -6.78 -23.18
C LEU A 68 -12.00 -5.53 -22.30
N ILE A 69 -12.55 -4.43 -22.82
CA ILE A 69 -12.65 -3.17 -22.08
C ILE A 69 -13.60 -3.28 -20.88
N ASN A 70 -14.74 -3.94 -21.06
CA ASN A 70 -15.69 -4.13 -19.97
C ASN A 70 -15.15 -5.12 -18.93
N TRP A 71 -14.58 -6.24 -19.35
CA TRP A 71 -13.97 -7.21 -18.43
C TRP A 71 -12.70 -6.66 -17.75
N ALA A 72 -11.95 -5.79 -18.43
CA ALA A 72 -10.81 -5.08 -17.87
C ALA A 72 -11.17 -4.20 -16.67
N LEU A 73 -12.41 -3.71 -16.62
CA LEU A 73 -12.88 -2.90 -15.49
C LEU A 73 -13.16 -3.74 -14.24
N ILE A 74 -13.46 -5.04 -14.36
CA ILE A 74 -13.92 -5.88 -13.24
C ILE A 74 -12.91 -5.87 -12.07
N PRO A 75 -11.59 -6.09 -12.28
CA PRO A 75 -10.62 -6.01 -11.20
C PRO A 75 -10.53 -4.62 -10.56
N SER A 76 -10.86 -3.56 -11.29
CA SER A 76 -10.75 -2.17 -10.82
C SER A 76 -11.92 -1.72 -9.94
N ILE A 77 -13.13 -2.28 -10.12
CA ILE A 77 -14.35 -1.94 -9.37
C ILE A 77 -14.16 -2.03 -7.84
N PRO A 78 -13.59 -3.10 -7.27
CA PRO A 78 -13.41 -3.21 -5.82
C PRO A 78 -12.26 -2.38 -5.24
N ILE A 79 -11.34 -1.84 -6.06
CA ILE A 79 -10.11 -1.14 -5.62
C ILE A 79 -10.42 0.03 -4.67
N PRO A 80 -11.33 0.97 -4.99
CA PRO A 80 -11.63 2.12 -4.11
C PRO A 80 -12.17 1.70 -2.75
N TYR A 81 -12.93 0.60 -2.69
CA TYR A 81 -13.45 0.07 -1.44
C TYR A 81 -12.38 -0.59 -0.58
N TYR A 82 -11.47 -1.35 -1.19
CA TYR A 82 -10.33 -1.91 -0.45
C TYR A 82 -9.39 -0.83 0.05
N LEU A 83 -9.19 0.25 -0.72
CA LEU A 83 -8.49 1.44 -0.26
C LEU A 83 -9.15 2.03 1.00
N PHE A 84 -10.47 2.22 0.99
CA PHE A 84 -11.20 2.67 2.18
C PHE A 84 -11.06 1.71 3.36
N LYS A 85 -11.10 0.40 3.13
CA LYS A 85 -10.89 -0.61 4.19
C LYS A 85 -9.50 -0.51 4.81
N ILE A 86 -8.45 -0.25 4.02
CA ILE A 86 -7.09 -0.07 4.53
C ILE A 86 -7.01 1.16 5.44
N THR A 87 -7.52 2.30 4.97
CA THR A 87 -7.45 3.58 5.70
C THR A 87 -8.31 3.58 6.96
N SER A 88 -9.48 2.95 6.93
CA SER A 88 -10.37 2.81 8.10
C SER A 88 -9.90 1.77 9.11
N SER A 89 -9.19 0.72 8.67
CA SER A 89 -8.66 -0.32 9.57
C SER A 89 -7.31 0.02 10.18
N TYR A 90 -6.82 1.24 9.93
CA TYR A 90 -5.55 1.74 10.42
C TYR A 90 -5.58 2.08 11.93
N ASP A 91 -6.74 2.13 12.56
CA ASP A 91 -6.85 2.54 13.97
C ASP A 91 -6.25 1.49 14.92
N GLN A 92 -5.05 1.78 15.45
CA GLN A 92 -4.27 0.83 16.26
C GLN A 92 -4.51 0.96 17.78
N HIS A 93 -5.18 2.00 18.29
CA HIS A 93 -5.21 2.25 19.73
C HIS A 93 -6.46 2.86 20.35
N GLU A 94 -7.57 3.08 19.63
CA GLU A 94 -8.79 3.59 20.28
C GLU A 94 -9.92 2.55 20.39
N PRO A 95 -10.50 2.39 21.61
CA PRO A 95 -11.83 1.83 21.73
C PRO A 95 -12.83 2.88 21.20
N LYS A 96 -13.72 2.46 20.29
CA LYS A 96 -14.97 3.18 19.91
C LYS A 96 -14.87 4.32 18.87
N VAL A 97 -13.98 4.30 17.88
CA VAL A 97 -14.34 4.98 16.60
C VAL A 97 -15.50 4.17 15.99
N LYS A 98 -16.65 4.82 15.76
CA LYS A 98 -17.88 4.21 15.22
C LYS A 98 -17.51 3.35 14.00
N LYS A 99 -17.42 2.03 14.20
CA LYS A 99 -17.20 1.09 13.11
C LYS A 99 -18.24 1.42 12.04
N PRO A 100 -17.86 1.55 10.75
CA PRO A 100 -18.85 1.67 9.70
C PRO A 100 -19.90 0.59 9.92
N ARG A 101 -21.18 1.00 9.96
CA ARG A 101 -22.30 0.08 10.25
C ARG A 101 -22.17 -1.10 9.30
N LYS A 102 -22.50 -2.32 9.76
CA LYS A 102 -22.48 -3.52 8.90
C LYS A 102 -23.23 -3.29 7.56
N THR A 103 -24.26 -2.43 7.60
CA THR A 103 -25.01 -1.94 6.44
C THR A 103 -24.15 -1.24 5.39
N PHE A 104 -23.15 -0.44 5.77
CA PHE A 104 -22.25 0.23 4.82
C PHE A 104 -21.38 -0.78 4.06
N HIS A 105 -20.86 -1.79 4.75
CA HIS A 105 -20.07 -2.84 4.11
C HIS A 105 -20.92 -3.71 3.18
N PHE A 106 -22.17 -4.01 3.59
CA PHE A 106 -23.13 -4.74 2.78
C PHE A 106 -23.53 -3.96 1.52
N LEU A 107 -23.83 -2.66 1.65
CA LEU A 107 -24.17 -1.81 0.51
C LEU A 107 -23.02 -1.70 -0.49
N ASN A 108 -21.78 -1.53 -0.02
CA ASN A 108 -20.61 -1.52 -0.89
C ASN A 108 -20.42 -2.85 -1.60
N PHE A 109 -20.65 -3.98 -0.92
CA PHE A 109 -20.59 -5.29 -1.56
C PHE A 109 -21.66 -5.43 -2.66
N LEU A 110 -22.89 -4.98 -2.40
CA LEU A 110 -23.97 -4.97 -3.39
C LEU A 110 -23.61 -4.10 -4.60
N LEU A 111 -23.10 -2.88 -4.37
CA LEU A 111 -22.65 -1.98 -5.44
C LEU A 111 -21.51 -2.59 -6.28
N ILE A 112 -20.52 -3.21 -5.63
CA ILE A 112 -19.44 -3.91 -6.34
C ILE A 112 -20.01 -5.04 -7.20
N CYS A 113 -20.93 -5.85 -6.67
CA CYS A 113 -21.58 -6.92 -7.43
C CYS A 113 -22.38 -6.35 -8.61
N PHE A 114 -23.17 -5.30 -8.38
CA PHE A 114 -23.96 -4.60 -9.39
C PHE A 114 -23.10 -4.11 -10.55
N PHE A 115 -22.04 -3.35 -10.26
CA PHE A 115 -21.14 -2.86 -11.30
C PHE A 115 -20.38 -4.00 -12.00
N SER A 116 -19.97 -5.03 -11.27
CA SER A 116 -19.26 -6.18 -11.85
C SER A 116 -20.15 -6.99 -12.79
N LEU A 117 -21.43 -7.16 -12.46
CA LEU A 117 -22.41 -7.81 -13.34
C LEU A 117 -22.64 -6.98 -14.61
N HIS A 118 -22.83 -5.67 -14.49
CA HIS A 118 -22.99 -4.81 -15.67
C HIS A 118 -21.74 -4.76 -16.55
N ALA A 119 -20.54 -4.83 -15.96
CA ALA A 119 -19.29 -4.99 -16.70
C ALA A 119 -19.21 -6.37 -17.38
N PHE A 120 -19.64 -7.44 -16.71
CA PHE A 120 -19.68 -8.78 -17.28
C PHE A 120 -20.61 -8.87 -18.51
N PHE A 121 -21.79 -8.23 -18.44
CA PHE A 121 -22.76 -8.14 -19.54
C PHE A 121 -22.46 -7.06 -20.59
N LEU A 122 -21.27 -6.43 -20.56
CA LEU A 122 -20.82 -5.45 -21.55
C LEU A 122 -21.66 -4.15 -21.62
N GLN A 123 -22.27 -3.75 -20.50
CA GLN A 123 -23.18 -2.59 -20.43
C GLN A 123 -22.50 -1.33 -19.86
N THR A 124 -21.22 -1.42 -19.45
CA THR A 124 -20.49 -0.30 -18.83
C THR A 124 -19.86 0.65 -19.83
N LEU A 125 -19.17 0.15 -20.86
CA LEU A 125 -18.55 0.97 -21.90
C LEU A 125 -18.96 0.42 -23.26
N ARG A 126 -19.31 1.31 -24.20
CA ARG A 126 -19.56 0.96 -25.59
C ARG A 126 -18.46 1.55 -26.47
N VAL A 127 -17.91 0.74 -27.36
CA VAL A 127 -16.94 1.19 -28.35
C VAL A 127 -17.71 1.85 -29.49
N SER A 128 -17.47 3.15 -29.73
CA SER A 128 -17.94 3.80 -30.95
C SER A 128 -16.79 3.86 -31.95
N PHE A 129 -16.98 3.20 -33.10
CA PHE A 129 -16.03 3.30 -34.20
C PHE A 129 -16.20 4.66 -34.87
N ASN A 130 -15.18 5.51 -34.76
CA ASN A 130 -15.12 6.76 -35.52
C ASN A 130 -14.34 6.50 -36.82
N HIS A 131 -14.76 7.09 -37.95
CA HIS A 131 -14.22 6.81 -39.29
C HIS A 131 -12.71 7.11 -39.47
N ASN A 132 -12.04 7.72 -38.48
CA ASN A 132 -10.63 8.16 -38.56
C ASN A 132 -9.67 7.37 -37.64
N GLU A 133 -9.82 6.05 -37.50
CA GLU A 133 -8.92 5.14 -36.76
C GLU A 133 -8.69 5.44 -35.25
N ASN A 134 -9.29 6.50 -34.72
CA ASN A 134 -9.21 6.85 -33.30
C ASN A 134 -10.38 6.20 -32.55
N PHE A 135 -10.06 5.23 -31.70
CA PHE A 135 -11.02 4.58 -30.80
C PHE A 135 -11.69 5.60 -29.89
N ALA A 136 -13.01 5.80 -30.06
CA ALA A 136 -13.83 6.59 -29.17
C ALA A 136 -14.68 5.66 -28.28
N PHE A 137 -14.87 6.07 -27.03
CA PHE A 137 -15.71 5.34 -26.09
C PHE A 137 -16.96 6.15 -25.78
N GLU A 138 -18.11 5.52 -25.97
CA GLU A 138 -19.37 6.09 -25.51
C GLU A 138 -19.58 5.70 -24.04
N SER A 139 -19.62 6.73 -23.20
CA SER A 139 -19.74 6.60 -21.75
C SER A 139 -21.20 6.29 -21.37
N SER A 140 -21.47 5.05 -20.98
CA SER A 140 -22.77 4.65 -20.43
C SER A 140 -23.05 5.36 -19.11
N TYR A 141 -24.34 5.53 -18.78
CA TYR A 141 -24.76 6.07 -17.47
C TYR A 141 -24.18 5.25 -16.30
N ILE A 142 -24.07 3.93 -16.47
CA ILE A 142 -23.51 3.02 -15.46
C ILE A 142 -22.03 3.34 -15.18
N TYR A 143 -21.26 3.66 -16.22
CA TYR A 143 -19.85 4.05 -16.06
C TYR A 143 -19.70 5.39 -15.33
N LYS A 144 -20.57 6.36 -15.60
CA LYS A 144 -20.60 7.63 -14.85
C LYS A 144 -20.90 7.40 -13.37
N LEU A 145 -21.87 6.54 -13.04
CA LEU A 145 -22.17 6.15 -11.66
C LEU A 145 -21.00 5.42 -10.98
N LEU A 146 -20.31 4.53 -11.71
CA LEU A 146 -19.11 3.85 -11.21
C LEU A 146 -17.99 4.85 -10.87
N LEU A 147 -17.78 5.86 -11.72
CA LEU A 147 -16.79 6.92 -11.47
C LEU A 147 -17.15 7.75 -10.22
N ILE A 148 -18.42 8.13 -10.05
CA ILE A 148 -18.90 8.86 -8.86
C ILE A 148 -18.68 8.00 -7.61
N TYR A 149 -19.04 6.72 -7.65
CA TYR A 149 -18.80 5.78 -6.56
C TYR A 149 -17.31 5.69 -6.18
N SER A 150 -16.44 5.50 -7.19
CA SER A 150 -15.00 5.43 -7.00
C SER A 150 -14.45 6.71 -6.35
N LEU A 151 -14.86 7.87 -6.86
CA LEU A 151 -14.48 9.18 -6.34
C LEU A 151 -14.89 9.35 -4.87
N CYS A 152 -16.14 9.02 -4.53
CA CYS A 152 -16.63 9.08 -3.14
C CYS A 152 -15.77 8.22 -2.20
N MET A 153 -15.43 6.99 -2.62
CA MET A 153 -14.63 6.07 -1.80
C MET A 153 -13.18 6.55 -1.63
N VAL A 154 -12.59 7.15 -2.66
CA VAL A 154 -11.25 7.76 -2.59
C VAL A 154 -11.25 8.97 -1.65
N ILE A 155 -12.24 9.86 -1.76
CA ILE A 155 -12.38 11.03 -0.86
C ILE A 155 -12.52 10.57 0.59
N LEU A 156 -13.39 9.60 0.87
CA LEU A 156 -13.55 9.03 2.22
C LEU A 156 -12.23 8.45 2.75
N SER A 157 -11.44 7.82 1.88
CA SER A 157 -10.12 7.28 2.24
C SER A 157 -9.11 8.37 2.60
N LEU A 158 -9.08 9.46 1.83
CA LEU A 158 -8.23 10.62 2.09
C LEU A 158 -8.62 11.32 3.40
N VAL A 159 -9.91 11.51 3.63
CA VAL A 159 -10.44 12.10 4.87
C VAL A 159 -10.05 11.26 6.08
N ASN A 160 -10.20 9.92 6.01
CA ASN A 160 -9.76 9.02 7.08
C ASN A 160 -8.25 9.14 7.36
N LEU A 161 -7.42 9.19 6.32
CA LEU A 161 -5.97 9.36 6.49
C LEU A 161 -5.62 10.71 7.11
N ALA A 162 -6.24 11.80 6.65
CA ALA A 162 -6.04 13.13 7.22
C ALA A 162 -6.39 13.17 8.72
N PHE A 163 -7.54 12.62 9.10
CA PHE A 163 -7.90 12.50 10.52
C PHE A 163 -6.93 11.64 11.32
N ASN A 164 -6.44 10.53 10.75
CA ASN A 164 -5.43 9.69 11.41
C ASN A 164 -4.10 10.43 11.61
N VAL A 165 -3.65 11.21 10.64
CA VAL A 165 -2.43 12.04 10.75
C VAL A 165 -2.59 13.12 11.83
N MET A 166 -3.77 13.72 11.95
CA MET A 166 -4.04 14.77 12.95
C MET A 166 -4.18 14.20 14.36
N ARG A 167 -4.81 13.04 14.53
CA ARG A 167 -5.16 12.48 15.86
C ARG A 167 -4.07 11.59 16.45
N LYS A 168 -3.35 10.83 15.62
CA LYS A 168 -2.37 9.85 16.10
C LYS A 168 -1.03 10.52 16.40
N LYS A 169 -0.25 9.88 17.27
CA LYS A 169 1.11 10.28 17.65
C LYS A 169 2.09 9.12 17.42
N GLY A 170 3.37 9.44 17.36
CA GLY A 170 4.44 8.46 17.21
C GLY A 170 4.39 7.74 15.86
N ARG A 171 4.79 6.47 15.87
CA ARG A 171 4.87 5.61 14.68
C ARG A 171 3.55 5.48 13.93
N ALA A 172 2.41 5.60 14.62
CA ALA A 172 1.10 5.57 13.99
C ALA A 172 0.86 6.80 13.09
N LYS A 173 1.35 7.97 13.50
CA LYS A 173 1.30 9.18 12.68
C LYS A 173 2.18 9.04 11.43
N THR A 174 3.42 8.57 11.58
CA THR A 174 4.36 8.39 10.46
C THR A 174 3.83 7.42 9.41
N ASN A 175 3.25 6.31 9.84
CA ASN A 175 2.63 5.35 8.94
C ASN A 175 1.40 5.92 8.23
N ALA A 176 0.56 6.72 8.90
CA ALA A 176 -0.56 7.42 8.25
C ALA A 176 -0.05 8.44 7.21
N VAL A 177 1.03 9.17 7.51
CA VAL A 177 1.70 10.08 6.56
C VAL A 177 2.26 9.31 5.37
N LEU A 178 2.91 8.17 5.58
CA LEU A 178 3.39 7.32 4.49
C LEU A 178 2.27 6.77 3.62
N LEU A 179 1.15 6.34 4.22
CA LEU A 179 -0.03 5.92 3.45
C LEU A 179 -0.62 7.08 2.65
N PHE A 180 -0.59 8.30 3.18
CA PHE A 180 -1.01 9.49 2.46
C PHE A 180 -0.06 9.82 1.29
N LEU A 181 1.26 9.81 1.54
CA LEU A 181 2.27 10.04 0.51
C LEU A 181 2.22 9.00 -0.61
N GLY A 182 1.94 7.74 -0.28
CA GLY A 182 1.78 6.67 -1.28
C GLY A 182 0.55 6.81 -2.18
N LEU A 183 -0.43 7.65 -1.83
CA LEU A 183 -1.57 7.96 -2.70
C LEU A 183 -1.26 9.01 -3.77
N ILE A 184 -0.26 9.87 -3.52
CA ILE A 184 0.06 10.99 -4.40
C ILE A 184 0.51 10.50 -5.79
N PRO A 185 1.48 9.58 -5.94
CA PRO A 185 1.93 9.15 -7.26
C PRO A 185 0.83 8.48 -8.11
N PRO A 186 -0.01 7.56 -7.60
CA PRO A 186 -1.13 7.01 -8.36
C PRO A 186 -2.14 8.08 -8.82
N ILE A 187 -2.50 9.03 -7.95
CA ILE A 187 -3.46 10.10 -8.28
C ILE A 187 -2.91 10.99 -9.40
N ILE A 188 -1.65 11.43 -9.28
CA ILE A 188 -0.98 12.24 -10.31
C ILE A 188 -0.94 11.47 -11.63
N SER A 189 -0.60 10.19 -11.58
CA SER A 189 -0.47 9.35 -12.76
C SER A 189 -1.80 9.16 -13.49
N VAL A 190 -2.90 8.90 -12.75
CA VAL A 190 -4.26 8.85 -13.31
C VAL A 190 -4.65 10.21 -13.91
N LEU A 191 -4.37 11.31 -13.21
CA LEU A 191 -4.69 12.65 -13.71
C LEU A 191 -3.96 12.93 -15.02
N VAL A 192 -2.66 12.63 -15.10
CA VAL A 192 -1.84 12.90 -16.29
C VAL A 192 -2.22 11.98 -17.45
N PHE A 193 -2.26 10.66 -17.24
CA PHE A 193 -2.36 9.69 -18.34
C PHE A 193 -3.78 9.30 -18.74
N ILE A 194 -4.77 9.46 -17.84
CA ILE A 194 -6.17 9.12 -18.11
C ILE A 194 -7.01 10.37 -18.37
N TYR A 195 -6.73 11.48 -17.69
CA TYR A 195 -7.51 12.72 -17.87
C TYR A 195 -6.83 13.70 -18.83
N ILE A 196 -5.67 14.26 -18.47
CA ILE A 196 -5.03 15.36 -19.21
C ILE A 196 -4.59 14.91 -20.61
N ARG A 197 -3.84 13.81 -20.72
CA ARG A 197 -3.33 13.35 -22.02
C ARG A 197 -4.44 13.03 -23.04
N PRO A 198 -5.47 12.26 -22.68
CA PRO A 198 -6.54 11.93 -23.61
C PRO A 198 -7.39 13.15 -23.98
N THR A 199 -7.62 14.10 -23.07
CA THR A 199 -8.42 15.29 -23.35
C THR A 199 -7.70 16.35 -24.18
N LEU A 200 -6.40 16.57 -23.94
CA LEU A 200 -5.63 17.60 -24.66
C LEU A 200 -4.97 17.10 -25.94
N TYR A 201 -4.55 15.83 -26.00
CA TYR A 201 -3.76 15.29 -27.11
C TYR A 201 -4.46 14.14 -27.85
N GLY A 202 -5.66 13.70 -27.40
CA GLY A 202 -6.40 12.62 -28.04
C GLY A 202 -5.74 11.23 -27.94
N VAL A 203 -4.60 11.10 -27.24
CA VAL A 203 -3.86 9.84 -27.11
C VAL A 203 -4.21 9.15 -25.81
N PHE A 204 -4.94 8.02 -25.89
CA PHE A 204 -5.20 7.17 -24.74
C PHE A 204 -3.92 6.46 -24.29
N SER A 205 -3.39 6.85 -23.13
CA SER A 205 -2.07 6.43 -22.63
C SER A 205 -2.18 5.71 -21.27
N GLY A 206 -3.32 5.04 -21.02
CA GLY A 206 -3.65 4.46 -19.71
C GLY A 206 -2.61 3.48 -19.17
N GLY A 207 -1.90 2.75 -20.03
CA GLY A 207 -0.84 1.81 -19.61
C GLY A 207 0.36 2.47 -18.92
N TYR A 208 0.59 3.78 -19.09
CA TYR A 208 1.67 4.48 -18.38
C TYR A 208 1.31 4.85 -16.93
N THR A 209 0.04 4.67 -16.53
CA THR A 209 -0.36 4.84 -15.12
C THR A 209 0.38 3.89 -14.18
N ALA A 210 0.87 2.77 -14.73
CA ALA A 210 1.70 1.79 -14.05
C ALA A 210 2.87 2.42 -13.26
N ILE A 211 3.49 3.50 -13.76
CA ILE A 211 4.61 4.18 -13.09
C ILE A 211 4.18 4.75 -11.73
N GLY A 212 3.05 5.46 -11.68
CA GLY A 212 2.54 6.04 -10.44
C GLY A 212 2.10 4.97 -9.45
N PHE A 213 1.46 3.90 -9.94
CA PHE A 213 1.05 2.79 -9.09
C PHE A 213 2.23 1.98 -8.56
N LEU A 214 3.31 1.79 -9.32
CA LEU A 214 4.56 1.20 -8.83
C LEU A 214 5.13 1.99 -7.65
N MET A 215 5.30 3.30 -7.82
CA MET A 215 5.82 4.16 -6.76
C MET A 215 4.91 4.15 -5.53
N GLY A 216 3.59 4.31 -5.73
CA GLY A 216 2.62 4.34 -4.64
C GLY A 216 2.53 3.03 -3.87
N THR A 217 2.46 1.89 -4.57
CA THR A 217 2.40 0.57 -3.93
C THR A 217 3.69 0.23 -3.18
N PHE A 218 4.86 0.67 -3.67
CA PHE A 218 6.12 0.52 -2.95
C PHE A 218 6.11 1.34 -1.64
N ILE A 219 5.72 2.62 -1.68
CA ILE A 219 5.61 3.46 -0.47
C ILE A 219 4.62 2.85 0.53
N TRP A 220 3.47 2.36 0.07
CA TRP A 220 2.50 1.69 0.91
C TRP A 220 3.03 0.39 1.54
N SER A 221 3.83 -0.37 0.80
CA SER A 221 4.47 -1.55 1.36
C SER A 221 5.36 -1.22 2.55
N ILE A 222 6.11 -0.12 2.46
CA ILE A 222 6.96 0.39 3.54
C ILE A 222 6.08 0.71 4.75
N ALA A 223 4.98 1.43 4.56
CA ALA A 223 4.06 1.77 5.64
C ALA A 223 3.47 0.51 6.31
N ILE A 224 2.96 -0.43 5.51
CA ILE A 224 2.17 -1.57 5.99
C ILE A 224 3.04 -2.66 6.59
N MET A 225 4.28 -2.81 6.11
CA MET A 225 5.25 -3.73 6.70
C MET A 225 5.90 -3.16 7.96
N ASN A 226 6.14 -1.85 8.03
CA ASN A 226 6.65 -1.20 9.24
C ASN A 226 5.56 -0.92 10.29
N CYS A 227 4.27 -1.10 9.96
CA CYS A 227 3.20 -1.19 10.96
C CYS A 227 3.46 -2.31 12.00
N ASP A 228 4.21 -3.35 11.64
CA ASP A 228 4.54 -4.50 12.50
C ASP A 228 5.94 -4.47 13.11
N ALA A 229 6.90 -3.72 12.55
CA ALA A 229 8.31 -3.74 12.96
C ALA A 229 8.55 -3.33 14.43
N PHE A 230 7.53 -2.78 15.08
CA PHE A 230 7.74 -1.78 16.10
C PHE A 230 6.58 -1.57 17.08
N GLN A 231 5.43 -2.23 16.93
CA GLN A 231 4.66 -2.53 18.15
C GLN A 231 5.61 -3.35 18.99
N LEU A 232 6.01 -2.83 20.15
CA LEU A 232 6.85 -3.50 21.13
C LEU A 232 6.55 -4.99 21.06
N ARG A 233 7.41 -5.75 20.35
CA ARG A 233 7.57 -7.16 20.60
C ARG A 233 8.03 -7.14 22.02
N LYS A 234 7.07 -7.23 22.94
CA LYS A 234 7.28 -7.73 24.29
C LYS A 234 8.12 -8.96 24.06
N PHE A 235 9.40 -8.80 24.35
CA PHE A 235 10.49 -9.75 24.45
C PHE A 235 10.03 -11.22 24.42
N LEU A 236 9.64 -11.69 23.24
CA LEU A 236 9.34 -13.08 22.98
C LEU A 236 10.20 -13.46 21.79
N THR A 237 11.08 -14.40 22.11
CA THR A 237 11.92 -15.23 21.26
C THR A 237 11.61 -15.07 19.78
N ASP A 238 12.48 -14.27 19.17
CA ASP A 238 12.58 -13.80 17.80
C ASP A 238 11.78 -14.57 16.71
N PRO A 239 10.61 -14.08 16.28
CA PRO A 239 10.14 -14.42 14.94
C PRO A 239 11.00 -13.65 13.92
N LYS A 240 11.86 -14.33 13.14
CA LYS A 240 12.69 -13.74 12.08
C LYS A 240 12.03 -12.50 11.43
N GLU A 241 12.60 -11.31 11.66
CA GLU A 241 12.11 -10.05 11.08
C GLU A 241 12.13 -10.15 9.53
N ARG A 242 11.04 -9.76 8.86
CA ARG A 242 10.90 -9.89 7.40
C ARG A 242 12.00 -9.09 6.70
N VAL A 243 12.57 -9.65 5.62
CA VAL A 243 13.68 -9.04 4.87
C VAL A 243 13.36 -7.61 4.43
N LEU A 244 12.17 -7.35 3.87
CA LEU A 244 11.81 -6.01 3.42
C LEU A 244 11.66 -5.04 4.60
N THR A 245 11.22 -5.50 5.78
CA THR A 245 11.19 -4.68 6.98
C THR A 245 12.60 -4.27 7.39
N LYS A 246 13.56 -5.20 7.37
CA LYS A 246 14.97 -4.88 7.69
C LYS A 246 15.55 -3.82 6.75
N ILE A 247 15.29 -3.95 5.45
CA ILE A 247 15.79 -3.02 4.42
C ILE A 247 15.13 -1.64 4.54
N THR A 248 13.83 -1.59 4.83
CA THR A 248 13.04 -0.33 4.82
C THR A 248 13.04 0.40 6.16
N LYS A 249 13.49 -0.23 7.24
CA LYS A 249 13.56 0.32 8.60
C LYS A 249 14.39 1.61 8.72
N PRO A 250 15.54 1.78 8.05
CA PRO A 250 16.27 3.05 8.08
C PRO A 250 15.45 4.20 7.48
N ALA A 251 14.84 3.98 6.31
CA ALA A 251 13.98 4.97 5.64
C ALA A 251 12.75 5.32 6.48
N PHE A 252 12.14 4.32 7.12
CA PHE A 252 11.02 4.54 8.04
C PHE A 252 11.44 5.37 9.26
N ASN A 253 12.58 5.03 9.88
CA ASN A 253 13.09 5.77 11.05
C ASN A 253 13.44 7.21 10.72
N PHE A 254 13.99 7.47 9.52
CA PHE A 254 14.24 8.81 9.04
C PHE A 254 12.95 9.63 8.89
N LEU A 255 11.91 9.04 8.28
CA LEU A 255 10.61 9.72 8.21
C LEU A 255 9.97 9.89 9.58
N TYR A 256 10.18 8.95 10.50
CA TYR A 256 9.65 9.05 11.84
C TYR A 256 10.28 10.20 12.64
N SER A 257 11.61 10.38 12.53
CA SER A 257 12.30 11.49 13.19
C SER A 257 11.86 12.86 12.67
N ILE A 258 11.43 12.95 11.41
CA ILE A 258 10.88 14.17 10.81
C ILE A 258 9.42 14.40 11.24
N VAL A 259 8.56 13.40 11.12
CA VAL A 259 7.09 13.53 11.29
C VAL A 259 6.67 13.74 12.75
N ASP A 260 7.37 13.09 13.69
CA ASP A 260 7.09 13.21 15.12
C ASP A 260 8.37 13.06 15.94
N LYS A 261 9.22 14.09 15.87
CA LYS A 261 10.52 14.16 16.56
C LYS A 261 10.41 13.89 18.06
N LYS A 262 9.36 14.41 18.72
CA LYS A 262 9.17 14.25 20.17
C LYS A 262 8.94 12.79 20.54
N ALA A 263 8.02 12.11 19.84
CA ALA A 263 7.77 10.69 20.08
C ALA A 263 8.98 9.83 19.70
N TRP A 264 9.67 10.15 18.60
CA TRP A 264 10.88 9.45 18.17
C TRP A 264 11.98 9.54 19.23
N MET A 265 12.28 10.75 19.72
CA MET A 265 13.26 10.96 20.80
C MET A 265 12.90 10.18 22.06
N SER A 266 11.63 10.18 22.45
CA SER A 266 11.16 9.42 23.62
C SER A 266 11.37 7.92 23.48
N GLU A 267 11.11 7.34 22.29
CA GLU A 267 11.36 5.92 22.06
C GLU A 267 12.86 5.58 21.97
N VAL A 268 13.67 6.43 21.34
CA VAL A 268 15.13 6.25 21.31
C VAL A 268 15.68 6.30 22.74
N PHE A 269 15.24 7.28 23.52
CA PHE A 269 15.64 7.41 24.92
C PHE A 269 15.20 6.20 25.76
N SER A 270 13.97 5.72 25.59
CA SER A 270 13.47 4.53 26.28
C SER A 270 14.26 3.26 25.91
N LYS A 271 14.64 3.10 24.63
CA LYS A 271 15.53 2.01 24.19
C LYS A 271 16.90 2.11 24.86
N ASN A 272 17.47 3.31 24.94
CA ASN A 272 18.77 3.54 25.56
C ASN A 272 18.72 3.25 27.08
N ILE A 273 17.65 3.66 27.77
CA ILE A 273 17.43 3.32 29.18
C ILE A 273 17.36 1.80 29.36
N HIS A 274 16.60 1.11 28.52
CA HIS A 274 16.47 -0.34 28.62
C HIS A 274 17.79 -1.07 28.34
N PHE A 275 18.54 -0.61 27.32
CA PHE A 275 19.87 -1.12 27.04
C PHE A 275 20.80 -0.92 28.24
N MET A 276 20.82 0.28 28.81
CA MET A 276 21.60 0.59 30.02
C MET A 276 21.19 -0.31 31.19
N LYS A 277 19.89 -0.54 31.38
CA LYS A 277 19.38 -1.46 32.40
C LYS A 277 19.88 -2.89 32.20
N LEU A 278 19.91 -3.41 30.97
CA LEU A 278 20.45 -4.74 30.66
C LEU A 278 21.95 -4.82 30.95
N VAL A 279 22.71 -3.78 30.56
CA VAL A 279 24.15 -3.69 30.83
C VAL A 279 24.39 -3.69 32.34
N LEU A 280 23.63 -2.88 33.10
CA LEU A 280 23.76 -2.80 34.56
C LEU A 280 23.40 -4.11 35.24
N ILE A 281 22.28 -4.76 34.87
CA ILE A 281 21.89 -6.07 35.43
C ILE A 281 22.99 -7.10 35.20
N LYS A 282 23.56 -7.16 33.99
CA LYS A 282 24.67 -8.06 33.69
C LYS A 282 25.96 -7.68 34.42
N ASP A 283 26.25 -6.39 34.62
CA ASP A 283 27.41 -5.98 35.41
C ASP A 283 27.28 -6.41 36.89
N THR A 284 26.09 -6.27 37.48
CA THR A 284 25.81 -6.75 38.84
C THR A 284 25.86 -8.27 38.93
N GLU A 285 25.28 -9.01 37.98
CA GLU A 285 25.35 -10.48 37.93
C GLU A 285 26.81 -10.98 37.88
N LEU A 286 27.63 -10.37 37.02
CA LEU A 286 29.05 -10.70 36.91
C LEU A 286 29.87 -10.34 38.16
N LYS A 287 29.38 -9.39 38.96
CA LYS A 287 30.02 -8.98 40.22
C LYS A 287 29.61 -9.88 41.38
N GLU A 288 28.31 -10.15 41.52
CA GLU A 288 27.76 -10.85 42.68
C GLU A 288 27.90 -12.38 42.56
N ASP A 289 27.67 -12.95 41.38
CA ASP A 289 27.67 -14.41 41.21
C ASP A 289 29.05 -14.99 40.90
N TYR A 290 29.96 -14.16 40.35
CA TYR A 290 31.25 -14.62 39.84
C TYR A 290 32.46 -13.87 40.41
N ASP A 291 32.24 -12.83 41.22
CA ASP A 291 33.27 -11.96 41.83
C ASP A 291 34.37 -11.50 40.84
N TYR A 292 33.96 -11.22 39.59
CA TYR A 292 34.90 -10.84 38.56
C TYR A 292 35.45 -9.44 38.77
N SER A 293 36.76 -9.29 38.57
CA SER A 293 37.42 -7.99 38.56
C SER A 293 36.77 -7.05 37.54
N PHE A 294 36.79 -5.76 37.82
CA PHE A 294 36.21 -4.72 36.95
C PHE A 294 36.64 -4.90 35.48
N MET A 295 37.92 -5.19 35.25
CA MET A 295 38.46 -5.36 33.90
C MET A 295 37.91 -6.58 33.17
N LYS A 296 37.71 -7.70 33.88
CA LYS A 296 37.09 -8.90 33.31
C LYS A 296 35.61 -8.66 33.01
N ARG A 297 34.87 -7.97 33.89
CA ARG A 297 33.47 -7.59 33.67
C ARG A 297 33.29 -6.68 32.45
N SER A 298 34.09 -5.61 32.36
CA SER A 298 34.07 -4.69 31.21
C SER A 298 34.38 -5.39 29.90
N SER A 299 35.33 -6.34 29.88
CA SER A 299 35.64 -7.12 28.67
C SER A 299 34.48 -8.01 28.20
N ILE A 300 33.76 -8.65 29.14
CA ILE A 300 32.60 -9.50 28.85
C ILE A 300 31.45 -8.64 28.33
N LEU A 301 31.16 -7.50 28.98
CA LEU A 301 30.14 -6.56 28.54
C LEU A 301 30.45 -5.98 27.15
N ALA A 302 31.71 -5.59 26.90
CA ALA A 302 32.14 -5.11 25.59
C ALA A 302 31.99 -6.16 24.49
N ARG A 303 32.27 -7.43 24.79
CA ARG A 303 32.09 -8.53 23.84
C ARG A 303 30.61 -8.87 23.60
N MET A 304 29.80 -8.80 24.64
CA MET A 304 28.37 -9.13 24.58
C MET A 304 27.55 -8.03 23.90
N PHE A 305 27.85 -6.76 24.21
CA PHE A 305 27.08 -5.61 23.75
C PHE A 305 27.78 -4.77 22.67
N GLY A 306 29.03 -5.09 22.29
CA GLY A 306 29.82 -4.29 21.34
C GLY A 306 29.14 -4.07 19.98
N ASN A 307 28.35 -5.03 19.50
CA ASN A 307 27.59 -4.91 18.26
C ASN A 307 26.37 -3.97 18.35
N TYR A 308 25.94 -3.59 19.56
CA TYR A 308 24.82 -2.69 19.82
C TYR A 308 25.25 -1.24 20.13
N ILE A 309 26.56 -1.01 20.31
CA ILE A 309 27.15 0.30 20.62
C ILE A 309 27.55 1.05 19.33
N LYS A 310 27.70 0.34 18.20
CA LYS A 310 27.94 0.92 16.86
C LYS A 310 26.64 1.33 16.18
#